data_AF-A0AAD9PUX8-F1
#
_entry.id   AF-A0AAD9PUX8-F1
#
_cell.length_a   1.000
_cell.length_b   1.000
_cell.length_c   1.000
_cell.angle_alpha   90.00
_cell.angle_beta   90.00
_cell.angle_gamma   90.00
#
_symmetry.space_group_name_H-M   'P 1'
#
loop_
_entity.id
_entity.type
_entity.pdbx_description
1 polymer ?
#
loop_
_entity_poly.entity_id
_entity_poly.type
_entity_poly.pdbx_seq_one_letter_code
_entity_poly.pdbx_strand_id
1 'polypeptide(L)'
;MGYDFDFKYIKGKDLLIADALSRSHITNHTRSQSEEEIETIGLVIQDQGVTSHLKEIAEETAKGNVLQSVIRLISENWSISKRRIPTEFFPFWSCKDQLSFNDGIIYRGDRIAVPATLRKSLTEKLHQAHMGVESTLRRARTSLWWPSMNSQLKQFISSCQVCQSFQRNNRKETLMSRCIPDRPWSKIAADPFEFKGEHYLVLVDYYSDWIEFDKMRDQTATKTIALLLKQFSRWGLPDEIVYGLWKEF
;
A
#
# COMPACT_ATOMS: atom_id res chain seq x y z
N MET A 1 -24.94 -0.03 16.00
CA MET A 1 -25.23 -0.92 17.15
C MET A 1 -24.15 -0.69 18.17
N GLY A 2 -24.41 0.14 19.19
CA GLY A 2 -23.46 0.36 20.28
C GLY A 2 -23.64 -0.75 21.30
N TYR A 3 -22.56 -1.44 21.66
CA TYR A 3 -22.57 -2.40 22.75
C TYR A 3 -22.45 -1.64 24.08
N ASP A 4 -23.32 -1.96 25.01
CA ASP A 4 -23.29 -1.50 26.39
C ASP A 4 -22.68 -2.62 27.23
N PHE A 5 -21.55 -2.34 27.89
CA PHE A 5 -20.81 -3.33 28.67
C PHE A 5 -20.88 -2.96 30.14
N ASP A 6 -21.29 -3.93 30.96
CA ASP A 6 -21.31 -3.79 32.41
C ASP A 6 -20.15 -4.60 33.00
N PHE A 7 -19.16 -3.89 33.54
CA PHE A 7 -17.95 -4.50 34.11
C PHE A 7 -18.15 -4.79 35.59
N LYS A 8 -18.07 -6.06 35.97
CA LYS A 8 -18.10 -6.48 37.37
C LYS A 8 -16.75 -7.04 37.80
N TYR A 9 -16.23 -6.49 38.89
CA TYR A 9 -15.04 -7.03 39.55
C TYR A 9 -15.43 -8.30 40.31
N ILE A 10 -14.71 -9.39 40.03
CA ILE A 10 -14.81 -10.66 40.76
C ILE A 10 -13.48 -10.87 41.48
N LYS A 11 -13.55 -11.11 42.79
CA LYS A 11 -12.38 -11.40 43.61
C LYS A 11 -11.79 -12.74 43.16
N GLY A 12 -10.48 -12.82 42.98
CA GLY A 12 -9.83 -13.99 42.35
C GLY A 12 -10.12 -15.36 42.98
N LYS A 13 -10.52 -15.41 44.27
CA LYS A 13 -10.93 -16.67 44.93
C LYS A 13 -12.27 -17.22 44.44
N ASP A 14 -13.13 -16.34 43.94
CA ASP A 14 -14.48 -16.67 43.45
C ASP A 14 -14.48 -16.84 41.92
N LEU A 15 -13.32 -16.68 41.29
CA LEU A 15 -13.11 -16.85 39.86
C LEU A 15 -12.89 -18.35 39.54
N LEU A 16 -13.97 -19.13 39.62
CA LEU A 16 -13.97 -20.59 39.47
C LEU A 16 -13.48 -21.09 38.08
N ILE A 17 -13.40 -20.19 37.09
CA ILE A 17 -12.98 -20.48 35.72
C ILE A 17 -11.90 -19.48 35.29
N ALA A 18 -10.78 -19.43 36.00
CA ALA A 18 -9.50 -19.14 35.34
C ALA A 18 -8.33 -19.81 36.08
N ASP A 19 -7.57 -20.54 35.26
CA ASP A 19 -6.13 -20.72 35.35
C ASP A 19 -5.55 -21.74 36.36
N ALA A 20 -6.01 -22.99 36.26
CA ALA A 20 -5.27 -24.16 36.74
C ALA A 20 -4.25 -24.70 35.70
N LEU A 21 -4.23 -24.15 34.48
CA LEU A 21 -3.40 -24.66 33.36
C LEU A 21 -2.11 -23.86 33.13
N SER A 22 -1.95 -22.61 33.58
CA SER A 22 -0.68 -21.89 33.40
C SER A 22 0.40 -22.25 34.44
N ARG A 23 0.07 -23.03 35.49
CA ARG A 23 0.98 -23.22 36.65
C ARG A 23 1.16 -24.65 37.15
N SER A 24 0.61 -25.67 36.49
CA SER A 24 0.84 -27.06 36.89
C SER A 24 2.02 -27.66 36.14
N HIS A 25 3.20 -27.62 36.75
CA HIS A 25 4.35 -28.37 36.26
C HIS A 25 4.15 -29.85 36.64
N ILE A 26 3.51 -30.63 35.77
CA ILE A 26 3.33 -32.07 35.97
C ILE A 26 4.50 -32.79 35.30
N THR A 27 5.29 -33.52 36.08
CA THR A 27 6.57 -34.13 35.65
C THR A 27 6.44 -35.51 35.00
N ASN A 28 5.24 -36.00 34.71
CA ASN A 28 5.05 -37.28 34.00
C ASN A 28 3.69 -37.28 33.30
N HIS A 29 3.66 -37.31 31.97
CA HIS A 29 3.08 -38.41 31.19
C HIS A 29 3.12 -38.12 29.68
N THR A 30 3.09 -39.21 28.93
CA THR A 30 3.04 -39.37 27.48
C THR A 30 2.14 -38.32 26.81
N ARG A 31 2.74 -37.50 25.93
CA ARG A 31 2.06 -36.46 25.13
C ARG A 31 0.84 -37.02 24.41
N SER A 32 -0.32 -36.35 24.55
CA SER A 32 -1.47 -36.63 23.71
C SER A 32 -1.35 -35.89 22.36
N GLN A 33 -1.93 -36.47 21.31
CA GLN A 33 -1.98 -35.86 19.96
C GLN A 33 -2.60 -34.44 19.99
N SER A 34 -3.55 -34.22 20.90
CA SER A 34 -4.19 -32.92 21.11
C SER A 34 -3.27 -31.87 21.73
N GLU A 35 -2.29 -32.26 22.56
CA GLU A 35 -1.32 -31.33 23.14
C GLU A 35 -0.27 -30.90 22.10
N GLU A 36 0.13 -31.79 21.19
CA GLU A 36 0.94 -31.43 20.02
C GLU A 36 0.18 -30.47 19.07
N GLU A 37 -1.12 -30.68 18.88
CA GLU A 37 -1.98 -29.80 18.09
C GLU A 37 -2.15 -28.42 18.74
N ILE A 38 -2.20 -28.32 20.07
CA ILE A 38 -2.40 -27.04 20.80
C ILE A 38 -1.10 -26.22 20.87
N GLU A 39 0.08 -26.85 20.99
CA GLU A 39 1.38 -26.13 20.89
C GLU A 39 1.60 -25.55 19.48
N THR A 40 0.94 -26.12 18.47
CA THR A 40 0.99 -25.65 17.07
C THR A 40 0.17 -24.37 16.82
N ILE A 41 -0.65 -23.91 17.78
CA ILE A 41 -1.58 -22.78 17.60
C ILE A 41 -0.92 -21.39 17.84
N GLY A 42 0.35 -21.32 18.24
CA GLY A 42 1.07 -20.06 18.48
C GLY A 42 1.68 -19.36 17.26
N LEU A 43 1.58 -19.93 16.05
CA LEU A 43 2.15 -19.38 14.81
C LEU A 43 1.10 -19.42 13.71
N VAL A 44 0.07 -18.57 13.83
CA VAL A 44 -0.94 -18.42 12.78
C VAL A 44 -0.30 -17.76 11.56
N ILE A 45 0.30 -18.57 10.69
CA ILE A 45 0.62 -18.17 9.32
C ILE A 45 -0.72 -17.99 8.61
N GLN A 46 -1.24 -16.75 8.64
CA GLN A 46 -2.55 -16.40 8.06
C GLN A 46 -2.59 -16.52 6.52
N ASP A 47 -1.46 -16.77 5.85
CA ASP A 47 -1.41 -16.96 4.40
C ASP A 47 -1.41 -18.46 4.08
N GLN A 48 -2.57 -18.99 3.64
CA GLN A 48 -2.71 -20.37 3.15
C GLN A 48 -1.75 -20.69 2.00
N GLY A 49 -1.26 -19.67 1.28
CA GLY A 49 -0.25 -19.84 0.25
C GLY A 49 1.14 -20.17 0.79
N VAL A 50 1.43 -19.92 2.06
CA VAL A 50 2.74 -20.20 2.68
C VAL A 50 2.74 -21.54 3.40
N THR A 51 1.60 -21.96 3.96
CA THR A 51 1.48 -23.25 4.68
C THR A 51 1.75 -24.46 3.78
N SER A 52 1.39 -24.37 2.50
CA SER A 52 1.69 -25.40 1.50
C SER A 52 3.18 -25.55 1.20
N HIS A 53 3.99 -24.50 1.43
CA HIS A 53 5.43 -24.50 1.20
C HIS A 53 6.26 -24.86 2.44
N LEU A 54 5.66 -25.11 3.60
CA LEU A 54 6.42 -25.40 4.83
C LEU A 54 7.36 -26.60 4.69
N LYS A 55 6.87 -27.68 4.06
CA LYS A 55 7.70 -28.87 3.79
C LYS A 55 8.88 -28.55 2.87
N GLU A 56 8.60 -27.87 1.76
CA GLU A 56 9.63 -27.45 0.80
C GLU A 56 10.65 -26.49 1.43
N ILE A 57 10.19 -25.56 2.27
CA ILE A 57 11.05 -24.64 3.03
C ILE A 57 11.94 -25.42 4.00
N ALA A 58 11.42 -26.40 4.72
CA ALA A 58 12.19 -27.24 5.63
C ALA A 58 13.26 -28.06 4.86
N GLU A 59 12.90 -28.67 3.73
CA GLU A 59 13.82 -29.41 2.87
C GLU A 59 14.94 -28.53 2.29
N GLU A 60 14.60 -27.34 1.80
CA GLU A 60 15.58 -26.38 1.26
C GLU A 60 16.43 -25.76 2.37
N THR A 61 15.89 -25.61 3.57
CA THR A 61 16.63 -25.22 4.77
C THR A 61 17.65 -26.28 5.16
N ALA A 62 17.31 -27.57 5.02
CA ALA A 62 18.22 -28.70 5.24
C ALA A 62 19.42 -28.69 4.28
N LYS A 63 19.20 -28.33 3.02
CA LYS A 63 20.26 -28.24 1.99
C LYS A 63 21.16 -27.01 2.13
N GLY A 64 20.66 -25.93 2.73
CA GLY A 64 21.35 -24.65 2.78
C GLY A 64 22.45 -24.57 3.85
N ASN A 65 23.72 -24.59 3.44
CA ASN A 65 24.89 -24.48 4.34
C ASN A 65 24.81 -23.31 5.33
N VAL A 66 24.37 -22.14 4.84
CA VAL A 66 24.23 -20.93 5.67
C VAL A 66 23.14 -21.11 6.72
N LEU A 67 21.96 -21.61 6.33
CA LEU A 67 20.85 -21.78 7.26
C LEU A 67 21.12 -22.89 8.28
N GLN A 68 21.77 -23.99 7.88
CA GLN A 68 22.23 -25.03 8.81
C GLN A 68 23.20 -24.48 9.85
N SER A 69 24.14 -23.63 9.43
CA SER A 69 25.04 -22.94 10.35
C SER A 69 24.28 -22.00 11.29
N VAL A 70 23.26 -21.29 10.80
CA VAL A 70 22.39 -20.44 11.63
C VAL A 70 21.60 -21.28 12.63
N ILE A 71 21.07 -22.44 12.26
CA ILE A 71 20.37 -23.36 13.17
C ILE A 71 21.29 -23.79 14.30
N ARG A 72 22.53 -24.15 13.98
CA ARG A 72 23.55 -24.47 14.99
C ARG A 72 23.85 -23.29 15.92
N LEU A 73 23.94 -22.07 15.38
CA LEU A 73 24.16 -20.87 16.19
C LEU A 73 22.98 -20.54 17.10
N ILE A 74 21.75 -20.82 16.64
CA ILE A 74 20.54 -20.68 17.46
C ILE A 74 20.57 -21.69 18.61
N SER A 75 20.93 -22.96 18.37
CA SER A 75 21.00 -23.98 19.42
C SER A 75 22.13 -23.77 20.42
N GLU A 76 23.26 -23.19 19.99
CA GLU A 76 24.38 -22.78 20.86
C GLU A 76 24.16 -21.40 21.52
N ASN A 77 22.94 -20.85 21.44
CA ASN A 77 22.54 -19.54 21.98
C ASN A 77 23.49 -18.40 21.61
N TRP A 78 23.99 -18.40 20.37
CA TRP A 78 24.87 -17.37 19.83
C TRP A 78 26.11 -17.10 20.72
N SER A 79 26.71 -18.14 21.30
CA SER A 79 27.87 -18.07 22.20
C SER A 79 29.15 -17.45 21.60
N ILE A 80 29.17 -17.21 20.28
CA ILE A 80 30.31 -16.66 19.54
C ILE A 80 30.32 -15.11 19.63
N SER A 81 31.50 -14.53 19.84
CA SER A 81 31.70 -13.08 19.80
C SER A 81 31.46 -12.49 18.41
N LYS A 82 30.77 -11.33 18.33
CA LYS A 82 30.46 -10.60 17.08
C LYS A 82 31.64 -10.45 16.12
N ARG A 83 32.87 -10.28 16.62
CA ARG A 83 34.09 -10.11 15.82
C ARG A 83 34.54 -11.37 15.06
N ARG A 84 34.07 -12.55 15.46
CA ARG A 84 34.43 -13.85 14.86
C ARG A 84 33.38 -14.39 13.89
N ILE A 85 32.30 -13.65 13.68
CA ILE A 85 31.17 -14.10 12.87
C ILE A 85 31.42 -13.72 11.42
N PRO A 86 31.37 -14.69 10.49
CA PRO A 86 31.43 -14.38 9.06
C PRO A 86 30.34 -13.41 8.62
N THR A 87 30.67 -12.58 7.62
CA THR A 87 29.79 -11.54 7.06
C THR A 87 28.44 -12.08 6.60
N GLU A 88 28.39 -13.32 6.14
CA GLU A 88 27.18 -14.01 5.67
C GLU A 88 26.11 -14.16 6.77
N PHE A 89 26.53 -14.21 8.03
CA PHE A 89 25.63 -14.36 9.18
C PHE A 89 25.24 -13.03 9.83
N PHE A 90 25.86 -11.91 9.44
CA PHE A 90 25.52 -10.58 10.01
C PHE A 90 24.04 -10.21 9.92
N PRO A 91 23.31 -10.53 8.83
CA PRO A 91 21.88 -10.26 8.78
C PRO A 91 21.09 -11.01 9.85
N PHE A 92 21.50 -12.24 10.18
CA PHE A 92 20.88 -13.07 11.21
C PHE A 92 21.32 -12.64 12.61
N TRP A 93 22.59 -12.27 12.80
CA TRP A 93 23.09 -11.73 14.06
C TRP A 93 22.33 -10.49 14.51
N SER A 94 21.97 -9.61 13.56
CA SER A 94 21.25 -8.36 13.83
C SER A 94 19.84 -8.58 14.38
N CYS A 95 19.26 -9.77 14.17
CA CYS A 95 17.95 -10.15 14.68
C CYS A 95 17.99 -11.42 15.54
N LYS A 96 19.16 -11.78 16.09
CA LYS A 96 19.39 -13.06 16.78
C LYS A 96 18.40 -13.34 17.90
N ASP A 97 18.00 -12.31 18.64
CA ASP A 97 17.09 -12.43 19.80
C ASP A 97 15.64 -12.72 19.36
N GLN A 98 15.33 -12.57 18.07
CA GLN A 98 14.04 -12.89 17.47
C GLN A 98 14.06 -14.22 16.72
N LEU A 99 15.22 -14.86 16.60
CA LEU A 99 15.36 -16.08 15.81
C LEU A 99 15.04 -17.31 16.65
N SER A 100 14.15 -18.15 16.13
CA SER A 100 13.83 -19.45 16.68
C SER A 100 13.89 -20.51 15.59
N PHE A 101 14.04 -21.77 16.00
CA PHE A 101 14.08 -22.91 15.10
C PHE A 101 13.03 -23.92 15.55
N ASN A 102 12.14 -24.32 14.64
CA ASN A 102 11.17 -25.37 14.88
C ASN A 102 10.88 -26.15 13.58
N ASP A 103 10.77 -27.48 13.67
CA ASP A 103 10.41 -28.38 12.55
C ASP A 103 11.20 -28.17 11.25
N GLY A 104 12.51 -27.93 11.37
CA GLY A 104 13.36 -27.70 10.19
C GLY A 104 13.27 -26.29 9.60
N ILE A 105 12.51 -25.39 10.24
CA ILE A 105 12.26 -24.02 9.76
C ILE A 105 12.82 -23.02 10.78
N ILE A 106 13.50 -22.00 10.26
CA ILE A 106 13.93 -20.84 11.05
C ILE A 106 12.82 -19.79 11.01
N TYR A 107 12.45 -19.26 12.16
CA TYR A 107 11.52 -18.16 12.30
C TYR A 107 12.23 -16.90 12.80
N ARG A 108 11.69 -15.74 12.45
CA ARG A 108 12.01 -14.44 13.04
C ARG A 108 10.72 -13.86 13.62
N GLY A 109 10.51 -14.05 14.91
CA GLY A 109 9.20 -13.80 15.54
C GLY A 109 8.13 -14.67 14.89
N ASP A 110 7.14 -14.04 14.25
CA ASP A 110 6.00 -14.66 13.56
C ASP A 110 6.27 -14.99 12.07
N ARG A 111 7.48 -14.70 11.57
CA ARG A 111 7.80 -14.80 10.13
C ARG A 111 8.76 -15.91 9.83
N ILE A 112 8.58 -16.56 8.69
CA ILE A 112 9.44 -17.63 8.21
C ILE A 112 10.67 -17.07 7.51
N ALA A 113 11.85 -17.53 7.91
CA ALA A 113 13.08 -17.22 7.21
C ALA A 113 13.18 -18.05 5.91
N VAL A 114 13.16 -17.36 4.77
CA VAL A 114 13.09 -18.02 3.45
C VAL A 114 14.49 -18.37 2.91
N PRO A 115 14.74 -19.64 2.54
CA PRO A 115 15.95 -20.09 1.84
C PRO A 115 16.18 -19.35 0.52
N ALA A 116 17.44 -19.14 0.16
CA ALA A 116 17.81 -18.36 -1.02
C ALA A 116 17.20 -18.90 -2.32
N THR A 117 17.07 -20.22 -2.43
CA THR A 117 16.48 -20.95 -3.57
C THR A 117 15.01 -20.62 -3.78
N LEU A 118 14.23 -20.50 -2.71
CA LEU A 118 12.77 -20.27 -2.77
C LEU A 118 12.37 -18.79 -2.89
N ARG A 119 13.30 -17.85 -2.62
CA ARG A 119 13.00 -16.40 -2.64
C ARG A 119 12.41 -15.94 -3.97
N LYS A 120 12.90 -16.47 -5.10
CA LYS A 120 12.40 -16.10 -6.44
C LYS A 120 10.95 -16.57 -6.64
N SER A 121 10.69 -17.85 -6.41
CA SER A 121 9.36 -18.47 -6.53
C SER A 121 8.32 -17.77 -5.64
N LEU A 122 8.68 -17.49 -4.38
CA LEU A 122 7.80 -16.79 -3.46
C LEU A 122 7.59 -15.31 -3.83
N THR A 123 8.62 -14.65 -4.36
CA THR A 123 8.50 -13.27 -4.88
C THR A 123 7.50 -13.21 -6.04
N GLU A 124 7.57 -14.15 -6.99
CA GLU A 124 6.64 -14.26 -8.11
C GLU A 124 5.20 -14.48 -7.63
N LYS A 125 4.99 -15.38 -6.66
CA LYS A 125 3.67 -15.63 -6.04
C LYS A 125 3.10 -14.42 -5.30
N LEU A 126 3.92 -13.74 -4.51
CA LEU A 126 3.52 -12.52 -3.81
C LEU A 126 3.07 -11.41 -4.77
N HIS A 127 3.66 -11.37 -5.96
CA HIS A 127 3.36 -10.36 -6.98
C HIS A 127 2.33 -10.81 -8.03
N GLN A 128 1.81 -12.04 -7.97
CA GLN A 128 0.91 -12.60 -8.99
C GLN A 128 -0.33 -11.72 -9.29
N ALA A 129 -0.84 -11.01 -8.29
CA ALA A 129 -1.98 -10.10 -8.43
C ALA A 129 -1.61 -8.69 -8.92
N HIS A 130 -0.36 -8.45 -9.33
CA HIS A 130 0.19 -7.15 -9.77
C HIS A 130 -0.13 -5.98 -8.82
N MET A 131 -0.20 -6.29 -7.53
CA MET A 131 -0.43 -5.30 -6.50
C MET A 131 0.77 -4.33 -6.45
N GLY A 132 0.48 -3.08 -6.11
CA GLY A 132 1.51 -2.06 -5.94
C GLY A 132 2.55 -2.48 -4.89
N VAL A 133 3.74 -1.88 -4.98
CA VAL A 133 4.92 -2.18 -4.15
C VAL A 133 4.59 -2.30 -2.67
N GLU A 134 3.95 -1.29 -2.08
CA GLU A 134 3.66 -1.28 -0.64
C GLU A 134 2.66 -2.36 -0.23
N SER A 135 1.68 -2.68 -1.08
CA SER A 135 0.72 -3.76 -0.83
C SER A 135 1.41 -5.12 -0.83
N THR A 136 2.28 -5.38 -1.81
CA THR A 136 3.07 -6.63 -1.86
C THR A 136 4.03 -6.74 -0.68
N LEU A 137 4.69 -5.64 -0.30
CA LEU A 137 5.57 -5.61 0.88
C LEU A 137 4.79 -5.87 2.18
N ARG A 138 3.61 -5.27 2.32
CA ARG A 138 2.75 -5.49 3.48
C ARG A 138 2.38 -6.96 3.62
N ARG A 139 1.96 -7.60 2.51
CA ARG A 139 1.67 -9.04 2.49
C ARG A 139 2.90 -9.90 2.79
N ALA A 140 4.05 -9.60 2.19
CA ALA A 140 5.26 -10.38 2.44
C ALA A 140 5.66 -10.33 3.93
N ARG A 141 5.52 -9.16 4.57
CA ARG A 141 5.90 -8.95 5.98
C ARG A 141 4.99 -9.64 7.00
N THR A 142 3.82 -10.16 6.62
CA THR A 142 2.96 -10.88 7.57
C THR A 142 3.44 -12.29 7.83
N SER A 143 4.18 -12.91 6.92
CA SER A 143 4.52 -14.34 6.99
C SER A 143 5.96 -14.67 6.62
N LEU A 144 6.65 -13.81 5.87
CA LEU A 144 7.97 -14.11 5.31
C LEU A 144 9.03 -13.11 5.76
N TRP A 145 10.27 -13.59 5.81
CA TRP A 145 11.43 -12.78 6.09
C TRP A 145 12.68 -13.33 5.41
N TRP A 146 13.52 -12.44 4.89
CA TRP A 146 14.92 -12.72 4.57
C TRP A 146 15.71 -11.40 4.50
N PRO A 147 17.06 -11.45 4.53
CA PRO A 147 17.89 -10.26 4.39
C PRO A 147 17.60 -9.52 3.08
N SER A 148 17.38 -8.21 3.18
CA SER A 148 17.09 -7.34 2.02
C SER A 148 15.81 -7.69 1.24
N MET A 149 14.85 -8.41 1.85
CA MET A 149 13.55 -8.74 1.25
C MET A 149 12.84 -7.54 0.62
N ASN A 150 12.79 -6.42 1.35
CA ASN A 150 12.12 -5.22 0.85
C ASN A 150 12.74 -4.70 -0.45
N SER A 151 14.07 -4.64 -0.51
CA SER A 151 14.79 -4.14 -1.68
C SER A 151 14.64 -5.07 -2.87
N GLN A 152 14.72 -6.38 -2.64
CA GLN A 152 14.54 -7.40 -3.69
C GLN A 152 13.12 -7.38 -4.26
N LEU A 153 12.09 -7.29 -3.40
CA LEU A 153 10.70 -7.16 -3.85
C LEU A 153 10.47 -5.85 -4.62
N LYS A 154 11.00 -4.72 -4.15
CA LYS A 154 10.94 -3.44 -4.85
C LYS A 154 11.55 -3.53 -6.25
N GLN A 155 12.73 -4.13 -6.35
CA GLN A 155 13.43 -4.31 -7.62
C GLN A 155 12.62 -5.19 -8.57
N PHE A 156 12.12 -6.34 -8.10
CA PHE A 156 11.31 -7.25 -8.90
C PHE A 156 10.06 -6.56 -9.47
N ILE A 157 9.31 -5.87 -8.61
CA ILE A 157 8.07 -5.17 -9.02
C ILE A 157 8.40 -4.02 -9.98
N SER A 158 9.50 -3.29 -9.76
CA SER A 158 9.92 -2.21 -10.66
C SER A 158 10.28 -2.70 -12.07
N SER A 159 10.70 -3.97 -12.21
CA SER A 159 10.98 -4.61 -13.50
C SER A 159 9.78 -5.34 -14.11
N CYS A 160 8.61 -5.34 -13.46
CA CYS A 160 7.43 -6.02 -13.98
C CYS A 160 6.82 -5.25 -15.17
N GLN A 161 6.80 -5.87 -16.35
CA GLN A 161 6.26 -5.27 -17.58
C GLN A 161 4.78 -4.90 -17.46
N VAL A 162 3.97 -5.75 -16.81
CA VAL A 162 2.54 -5.48 -16.59
C VAL A 162 2.38 -4.26 -15.68
N CYS A 163 3.10 -4.18 -14.57
CA CYS A 163 3.01 -3.01 -13.70
C CYS A 163 3.48 -1.73 -14.39
N GLN A 164 4.52 -1.82 -15.22
CA GLN A 164 5.03 -0.67 -15.99
C GLN A 164 4.01 -0.17 -17.03
N SER A 165 3.29 -1.07 -17.73
CA SER A 165 2.31 -0.66 -18.75
C SER A 165 1.08 0.05 -18.15
N PHE A 166 0.72 -0.27 -16.91
CA PHE A 166 -0.37 0.38 -16.17
C PHE A 166 0.09 1.53 -15.25
N GLN A 167 1.39 1.87 -15.25
CA GLN A 167 1.90 2.92 -14.38
C GLN A 167 1.44 4.30 -14.86
N ARG A 168 0.88 5.11 -13.95
CA ARG A 168 0.48 6.49 -14.26
C ARG A 168 1.73 7.30 -14.65
N ASN A 169 1.80 7.71 -15.91
CA ASN A 169 2.91 8.49 -16.45
C ASN A 169 2.72 10.01 -16.34
N ASN A 170 1.66 10.45 -15.66
CA ASN A 170 1.38 11.88 -15.53
C ASN A 170 2.32 12.50 -14.50
N ARG A 171 3.43 13.08 -15.00
CA ARG A 171 4.15 14.09 -14.25
C ARG A 171 3.16 15.20 -13.94
N LYS A 172 3.08 15.62 -12.68
CA LYS A 172 2.29 16.81 -12.33
C LYS A 172 2.90 17.98 -13.09
N GLU A 173 2.17 18.51 -14.06
CA GLU A 173 2.58 19.73 -14.74
C GLU A 173 2.59 20.88 -13.74
N THR A 174 3.59 21.76 -13.87
CA THR A 174 3.66 22.97 -13.05
C THR A 174 2.53 23.89 -13.47
N LEU A 175 1.74 24.38 -12.50
CA LEU A 175 0.72 25.40 -12.77
C LEU A 175 1.41 26.65 -13.35
N MET A 176 1.06 27.01 -14.58
CA MET A 176 1.54 28.23 -15.21
C MET A 176 0.56 29.37 -14.90
N SER A 177 1.03 30.39 -14.17
CA SER A 177 0.27 31.62 -14.01
C SER A 177 0.22 32.37 -15.34
N ARG A 178 -0.95 32.89 -15.71
CA ARG A 178 -1.15 33.66 -16.94
C ARG A 178 -0.76 35.12 -16.68
N CYS A 179 -0.25 35.81 -17.70
CA CYS A 179 -0.05 37.26 -17.61
C CYS A 179 -1.41 37.96 -17.52
N ILE A 180 -1.53 38.90 -16.59
CA ILE A 180 -2.70 39.78 -16.46
C ILE A 180 -2.62 40.82 -17.60
N PRO A 181 -3.70 41.08 -18.35
CA PRO A 181 -3.71 42.10 -19.40
C PRO A 181 -3.47 43.53 -18.86
N ASP A 182 -3.22 44.50 -19.74
CA ASP A 182 -2.95 45.89 -19.33
C ASP A 182 -4.22 46.75 -19.16
N ARG A 183 -5.36 46.30 -19.67
CA ARG A 183 -6.64 47.05 -19.63
C ARG A 183 -7.84 46.13 -19.37
N PRO A 184 -8.89 46.63 -18.67
CA PRO A 184 -10.16 45.91 -18.60
C PRO A 184 -10.68 45.57 -19.99
N TRP A 185 -11.30 44.40 -20.12
CA TRP A 185 -11.95 43.92 -21.33
C TRP A 185 -11.02 43.73 -22.55
N SER A 186 -9.69 43.84 -22.44
CA SER A 186 -8.81 43.46 -23.56
C SER A 186 -8.78 41.96 -23.81
N LYS A 187 -8.89 41.16 -22.74
CA LYS A 187 -8.89 39.70 -22.83
C LYS A 187 -10.04 39.16 -22.03
N ILE A 188 -10.91 38.40 -22.70
CA ILE A 188 -12.09 37.81 -22.06
C ILE A 188 -12.09 36.30 -22.24
N ALA A 189 -12.57 35.58 -21.22
CA ALA A 189 -12.93 34.18 -21.30
C ALA A 189 -14.42 34.08 -21.59
N ALA A 190 -14.80 33.27 -22.57
CA ALA A 190 -16.18 32.95 -22.89
C ALA A 190 -16.41 31.45 -22.74
N ASP A 191 -17.38 31.06 -21.91
CA ASP A 191 -17.72 29.65 -21.75
C ASP A 191 -19.24 29.46 -21.63
N PRO A 192 -19.85 28.64 -22.50
CA PRO A 192 -21.23 28.23 -22.31
C PRO A 192 -21.34 27.21 -21.18
N PHE A 193 -22.37 27.32 -20.37
CA PHE A 193 -22.69 26.33 -19.35
C PHE A 193 -24.20 26.12 -19.23
N GLU A 194 -24.57 24.98 -18.67
CA GLU A 194 -25.95 24.65 -18.35
C GLU A 194 -26.17 24.73 -16.83
N PHE A 195 -27.26 25.37 -16.42
CA PHE A 195 -27.69 25.40 -15.04
C PHE A 195 -29.20 25.26 -14.93
N LYS A 196 -29.65 24.21 -14.24
CA LYS A 196 -31.07 23.88 -14.03
C LYS A 196 -31.86 23.73 -15.36
N GLY A 197 -31.27 23.10 -16.37
CA GLY A 197 -31.92 22.86 -17.67
C GLY A 197 -31.98 24.09 -18.57
N GLU A 198 -31.22 25.13 -18.26
CA GLU A 198 -31.15 26.38 -19.02
C GLU A 198 -29.71 26.67 -19.39
N HIS A 199 -29.48 27.18 -20.60
CA HIS A 199 -28.15 27.48 -21.11
C HIS A 199 -27.81 28.96 -20.92
N TYR A 200 -26.54 29.22 -20.62
CA TYR A 200 -26.02 30.55 -20.39
C TYR A 200 -24.64 30.69 -21.01
N LEU A 201 -24.31 31.90 -21.44
CA LEU A 201 -22.98 32.31 -21.82
C LEU A 201 -22.38 33.13 -20.68
N VAL A 202 -21.25 32.68 -20.13
CA VAL A 202 -20.45 33.46 -19.17
C VAL A 202 -19.34 34.16 -19.91
N LEU A 203 -19.15 35.43 -19.61
CA LEU A 203 -17.93 36.15 -19.95
C LEU A 203 -17.19 36.52 -18.66
N VAL A 204 -15.88 36.29 -18.64
CA VAL A 204 -15.00 36.69 -17.54
C VAL A 204 -13.89 37.57 -18.08
N ASP A 205 -13.74 38.78 -17.53
CA ASP A 205 -12.64 39.68 -17.85
C ASP A 205 -11.35 39.24 -17.13
N TYR A 206 -10.27 39.01 -17.87
CA TYR A 206 -8.98 38.58 -17.30
C TYR A 206 -8.25 39.67 -16.52
N TYR A 207 -8.63 40.93 -16.66
CA TYR A 207 -8.01 42.03 -15.91
C TYR A 207 -8.60 42.17 -14.50
N SER A 208 -9.92 42.18 -14.40
CA SER A 208 -10.65 42.47 -13.16
C SER A 208 -11.37 41.29 -12.52
N ASP A 209 -11.38 40.12 -13.18
CA ASP A 209 -12.24 38.97 -12.85
C ASP A 209 -13.74 39.32 -12.85
N TRP A 210 -14.15 40.40 -13.56
CA TRP A 210 -15.55 40.76 -13.70
C TRP A 210 -16.31 39.73 -14.54
N ILE A 211 -17.51 39.38 -14.10
CA ILE A 211 -18.31 38.31 -14.72
C ILE A 211 -19.62 38.87 -15.27
N GLU A 212 -19.91 38.55 -16.54
CA GLU A 212 -21.19 38.81 -17.19
C GLU A 212 -21.88 37.49 -17.57
N PHE A 213 -23.21 37.46 -17.48
CA PHE A 213 -24.02 36.29 -17.80
C PHE A 213 -25.15 36.67 -18.74
N ASP A 214 -25.29 35.94 -19.84
CA ASP A 214 -26.43 36.04 -20.75
C ASP A 214 -27.12 34.68 -20.90
N LYS A 215 -28.45 34.67 -20.74
CA LYS A 215 -29.26 33.48 -21.02
C LYS A 215 -29.27 33.19 -22.53
N MET A 216 -28.92 31.97 -22.90
CA MET A 216 -28.95 31.47 -24.27
C MET A 216 -30.25 30.70 -24.51
N ARG A 217 -31.03 31.12 -25.50
CA ARG A 217 -32.22 30.38 -25.93
C ARG A 217 -31.88 29.23 -26.87
N ASP A 218 -30.91 29.47 -27.75
CA ASP A 218 -30.38 28.49 -28.70
C ASP A 218 -28.85 28.55 -28.65
N GLN A 219 -28.17 27.39 -28.70
CA GLN A 219 -26.71 27.29 -28.69
C GLN A 219 -26.07 27.46 -30.08
N THR A 220 -26.73 28.16 -31.00
CA THR A 220 -26.20 28.39 -32.34
C THR A 220 -25.16 29.51 -32.34
N ALA A 221 -24.11 29.37 -33.14
CA ALA A 221 -23.05 30.38 -33.29
C ALA A 221 -23.62 31.79 -33.56
N THR A 222 -24.64 31.92 -34.39
CA THR A 222 -25.29 33.21 -34.71
C THR A 222 -25.87 33.90 -33.47
N LYS A 223 -26.50 33.14 -32.56
CA LYS A 223 -27.08 33.68 -31.33
C LYS A 223 -25.99 34.01 -30.32
N THR A 224 -24.95 33.18 -30.22
CA THR A 224 -23.77 33.47 -29.41
C THR A 224 -23.11 34.78 -29.84
N ILE A 225 -22.86 34.96 -31.15
CA ILE A 225 -22.26 36.19 -31.69
C ILE A 225 -23.12 37.41 -31.34
N ALA A 226 -24.44 37.30 -31.45
CA ALA A 226 -25.34 38.40 -31.07
C ALA A 226 -25.23 38.77 -29.59
N LEU A 227 -25.08 37.79 -28.69
CA LEU A 227 -24.86 38.03 -27.26
C LEU A 227 -23.48 38.65 -26.99
N LEU A 228 -22.43 38.17 -27.67
CA LEU A 228 -21.09 38.75 -27.59
C LEU A 228 -21.08 40.22 -28.04
N LEU A 229 -21.66 40.53 -29.21
CA LEU A 229 -21.77 41.90 -29.71
C LEU A 229 -22.58 42.80 -28.77
N LYS A 230 -23.64 42.28 -28.14
CA LYS A 230 -24.37 43.00 -27.09
C LYS A 230 -23.43 43.39 -25.96
N GLN A 231 -22.56 42.50 -25.50
CA GLN A 231 -21.61 42.80 -24.43
C GLN A 231 -20.49 43.75 -24.89
N PHE A 232 -19.98 43.58 -26.10
CA PHE A 232 -18.94 44.46 -26.66
C PHE A 232 -19.44 45.88 -26.90
N SER A 233 -20.73 46.07 -27.19
CA SER A 233 -21.30 47.41 -27.29
C SER A 233 -21.39 48.14 -25.93
N ARG A 234 -21.34 47.41 -24.80
CA ARG A 234 -21.33 48.00 -23.46
C ARG A 234 -19.93 48.32 -22.96
N TRP A 235 -18.99 47.42 -23.20
CA TRP A 235 -17.66 47.45 -22.57
C TRP A 235 -16.51 47.79 -23.53
N GLY A 236 -16.78 47.76 -24.83
CA GLY A 236 -15.77 47.87 -25.88
C GLY A 236 -15.40 46.52 -26.48
N LEU A 237 -14.69 46.57 -27.61
CA LEU A 237 -14.21 45.38 -28.31
C LEU A 237 -12.96 44.82 -27.60
N PRO A 238 -12.91 43.50 -27.32
CA PRO A 238 -11.72 42.86 -26.79
C PRO A 238 -10.64 42.69 -27.87
N ASP A 239 -9.39 42.58 -27.44
CA ASP A 239 -8.25 42.21 -28.29
C ASP A 239 -8.19 40.69 -28.48
N GLU A 240 -8.54 39.94 -27.43
CA GLU A 240 -8.50 38.47 -27.40
C GLU A 240 -9.73 37.88 -26.70
N ILE A 241 -10.30 36.84 -27.30
CA ILE A 241 -11.37 36.03 -26.71
C ILE A 241 -10.84 34.60 -26.56
N VAL A 242 -10.83 34.09 -25.35
CA VAL A 242 -10.49 32.71 -25.02
C VAL A 242 -11.79 31.93 -24.84
N TYR A 243 -12.01 30.87 -25.61
CA TYR A 243 -13.22 30.06 -25.53
C TYR A 243 -12.92 28.61 -25.11
N GLY A 244 -13.87 27.99 -24.39
CA GLY A 244 -13.83 26.56 -24.08
C GLY A 244 -14.11 25.72 -25.34
N LEU A 245 -13.39 24.60 -25.52
CA LEU A 245 -13.60 23.68 -26.66
C LEU A 245 -14.91 22.89 -26.51
N TRP A 246 -16.04 23.55 -26.67
CA TRP A 246 -17.32 22.92 -26.98
C TRP A 246 -17.41 22.77 -28.49
N LYS A 247 -17.57 21.53 -28.98
CA LYS A 247 -17.50 21.16 -30.40
C LYS A 247 -18.56 21.81 -31.32
N GLU A 248 -19.46 22.61 -30.76
CA GLU A 248 -20.63 23.18 -31.46
C GLU A 248 -20.72 24.71 -31.38
N PHE A 249 -19.65 25.37 -30.90
CA PHE A 249 -19.55 26.83 -30.77
C PHE A 249 -18.68 27.48 -31.84
#